data_AF-A0A9E6W821-F1
#
_entry.id   AF-A0A9E6W821-F1
#
_cell.length_a   1.000
_cell.length_b   1.000
_cell.length_c   1.000
_cell.angle_alpha   90.00
_cell.angle_beta   90.00
_cell.angle_gamma   90.00
#
_symmetry.space_group_name_H-M   'P 1'
#
loop_
_entity.id
_entity.type
_entity.pdbx_description
1 polymer ?
#
loop_
_entity_poly.entity_id
_entity_poly.type
_entity_poly.pdbx_seq_one_letter_code
_entity_poly.pdbx_strand_id
1 'polypeptide(L)'
;MRKLTFLAAFFMLANFAFAGGLLTNTNQSAQFIRMMSRNASLDIDAVYFNPAGLVKLEDGWHFAAYSQTIFQDKNVECGFPLLNDPSYLGKVSVPVFPTAFAVYKMDKWAFSFGFGPNAGGGSAEFERGLPSFEIPISKVVPGLAGLTQINPALKVDGYDADLYFTGSSIFWGLQLGATYKISDAVSVYGGVRYMPSKNVYEGSIKNIELVVAGQNIAAPVWLTQTAGTVSGIAAQAAAAGTLLTGTASGLQPIVDGGGGSFTLAQLEGANIINSTQKAQIVGGLQSIGLTVEQINAMNLSTIQSTFSGAGAQYTSTANTLTATSATLNGTAGQLGDKEVKTEQTGAG
;
A
#
# COMPACT_ATOMS: atom_id res chain seq x y z
N MET A 1 26.28 41.85 30.58
CA MET A 1 24.86 41.54 30.32
C MET A 1 24.46 41.69 28.85
N ARG A 2 24.69 42.83 28.17
CA ARG A 2 24.32 43.04 26.74
C ARG A 2 24.89 42.03 25.72
N LYS A 3 26.07 41.44 25.97
CA LYS A 3 26.70 40.45 25.07
C LYS A 3 26.08 39.05 25.17
N LEU A 4 25.49 38.71 26.32
CA LEU A 4 24.85 37.41 26.55
C LEU A 4 23.42 37.41 25.99
N THR A 5 22.75 38.57 26.01
CA THR A 5 21.40 38.74 25.47
C THR A 5 21.36 38.63 23.93
N PHE A 6 22.41 39.06 23.23
CA PHE A 6 22.52 38.92 21.77
C PHE A 6 22.73 37.46 21.33
N LEU A 7 23.50 36.68 22.09
CA LEU A 7 23.74 35.26 21.80
C LEU A 7 22.48 34.42 22.06
N ALA A 8 21.72 34.73 23.11
CA ALA A 8 20.43 34.10 23.41
C ALA A 8 19.35 34.44 22.37
N ALA A 9 19.34 35.67 21.82
CA ALA A 9 18.43 36.06 20.76
C ALA A 9 18.72 35.34 19.41
N PHE A 10 20.00 35.03 19.12
CA PHE A 10 20.37 34.28 17.91
C PHE A 10 19.98 32.80 17.99
N PHE A 11 20.04 32.18 19.19
CA PHE A 11 19.56 30.82 19.41
C PHE A 11 18.03 30.70 19.41
N MET A 12 17.29 31.76 19.77
CA MET A 12 15.82 31.78 19.73
C MET A 12 15.22 31.92 18.32
N LEU A 13 16.02 32.18 17.28
CA LEU A 13 15.60 32.20 15.87
C LEU A 13 15.78 30.84 15.16
N ALA A 14 16.24 29.80 15.87
CA ALA A 14 16.31 28.46 15.34
C ALA A 14 14.89 27.89 15.21
N ASN A 15 14.24 28.18 14.09
CA ASN A 15 13.07 27.41 13.66
C ASN A 15 13.49 25.94 13.58
N PHE A 16 12.71 25.06 14.20
CA PHE A 16 12.78 23.63 13.94
C PHE A 16 12.41 23.41 12.48
N ALA A 17 13.39 23.50 11.59
CA ALA A 17 13.24 23.06 10.21
C ALA A 17 13.06 21.54 10.27
N PHE A 18 11.80 21.09 10.15
CA PHE A 18 11.51 19.71 9.78
C PHE A 18 12.00 19.50 8.35
N ALA A 19 13.31 19.26 8.20
CA ALA A 19 13.89 18.89 6.93
C ALA A 19 13.42 17.46 6.61
N GLY A 20 12.57 17.33 5.60
CA GLY A 20 12.39 16.07 4.89
C GLY A 20 13.76 15.56 4.44
N GLY A 21 13.97 14.24 4.48
CA GLY A 21 15.29 13.58 4.42
C GLY A 21 16.30 14.18 3.44
N LEU A 22 17.58 14.10 3.80
CA LEU A 22 18.71 14.68 3.06
C LEU A 22 18.77 14.18 1.61
N LEU A 23 18.23 14.96 0.68
CA LEU A 23 18.35 14.73 -0.76
C LEU A 23 19.64 15.39 -1.30
N THR A 24 20.77 15.12 -0.65
CA THR A 24 22.03 15.82 -0.91
C THR A 24 22.68 15.31 -2.18
N ASN A 25 22.92 16.20 -3.14
CA ASN A 25 23.71 15.87 -4.32
C ASN A 25 25.14 16.41 -4.18
N THR A 26 26.13 15.55 -4.38
CA THR A 26 27.56 15.88 -4.24
C THR A 26 28.21 16.33 -5.56
N ASN A 27 27.60 16.07 -6.73
CA ASN A 27 28.18 16.33 -8.05
C ASN A 27 28.02 17.77 -8.56
N GLN A 28 28.26 18.75 -7.67
CA GLN A 28 27.92 20.16 -7.88
C GLN A 28 28.84 20.92 -8.86
N SER A 29 29.78 20.23 -9.50
CA SER A 29 30.55 20.70 -10.64
C SER A 29 31.07 19.51 -11.46
N ALA A 30 31.38 19.69 -12.75
CA ALA A 30 32.05 18.66 -13.53
C ALA A 30 33.47 18.34 -12.99
N GLN A 31 34.12 19.31 -12.34
CA GLN A 31 35.42 19.11 -11.72
C GLN A 31 35.34 18.18 -10.50
N PHE A 32 34.23 18.20 -9.75
CA PHE A 32 34.01 17.25 -8.66
C PHE A 32 33.96 15.80 -9.15
N ILE A 33 33.33 15.54 -10.30
CA ILE A 33 33.33 14.18 -10.89
C ILE A 33 34.73 13.75 -11.34
N ARG A 34 35.55 14.68 -11.83
CA ARG A 34 36.95 14.39 -12.19
C ARG A 34 37.85 14.19 -10.97
N MET A 35 37.54 14.87 -9.87
CA MET A 35 38.29 14.81 -8.62
C MET A 35 37.33 14.97 -7.44
N MET A 36 36.99 13.85 -6.79
CA MET A 36 35.98 13.76 -5.72
C MET A 36 36.37 14.48 -4.40
N SER A 37 37.39 15.35 -4.42
CA SER A 37 37.85 16.17 -3.30
C SER A 37 38.00 17.63 -3.76
N ARG A 38 36.89 18.39 -3.69
CA ARG A 38 36.83 19.82 -4.07
C ARG A 38 36.60 20.77 -2.90
N ASN A 39 36.50 20.27 -1.67
CA ASN A 39 36.21 21.10 -0.48
C ASN A 39 37.27 22.17 -0.18
N ALA A 40 38.48 22.05 -0.73
CA ALA A 40 39.55 23.05 -0.64
C ALA A 40 39.81 23.78 -1.98
N SER A 41 38.85 23.78 -2.90
CA SER A 41 39.02 24.38 -4.23
C SER A 41 39.39 25.86 -4.13
N LEU A 42 40.30 26.28 -5.02
CA LEU A 42 40.64 27.67 -5.30
C LEU A 42 40.26 28.06 -6.74
N ASP A 43 39.66 27.14 -7.50
CA ASP A 43 39.22 27.36 -8.88
C ASP A 43 37.80 27.94 -8.92
N ILE A 44 37.27 28.15 -10.11
CA ILE A 44 35.94 28.73 -10.32
C ILE A 44 34.77 27.97 -9.66
N ASP A 45 34.88 26.65 -9.43
CA ASP A 45 33.85 25.89 -8.72
C ASP A 45 33.90 26.06 -7.19
N ALA A 46 34.91 26.77 -6.68
CA ALA A 46 34.95 27.19 -5.28
C ALA A 46 33.72 28.05 -4.91
N VAL A 47 33.02 28.64 -5.89
CA VAL A 47 31.70 29.26 -5.68
C VAL A 47 30.74 28.35 -4.93
N TYR A 48 30.75 27.04 -5.16
CA TYR A 48 29.93 26.09 -4.41
C TYR A 48 30.70 25.48 -3.22
N PHE A 49 31.94 25.03 -3.44
CA PHE A 49 32.64 24.18 -2.48
C PHE A 49 33.43 24.95 -1.41
N ASN A 50 34.09 26.04 -1.77
CA ASN A 50 34.92 26.84 -0.86
C ASN A 50 34.91 28.33 -1.26
N PRO A 51 33.80 29.06 -1.05
CA PRO A 51 33.68 30.41 -1.59
C PRO A 51 34.72 31.39 -1.03
N ALA A 52 35.25 31.12 0.17
CA ALA A 52 36.35 31.88 0.76
C ALA A 52 37.65 31.81 -0.06
N GLY A 53 37.85 30.74 -0.85
CA GLY A 53 38.99 30.56 -1.73
C GLY A 53 38.99 31.46 -2.98
N LEU A 54 37.85 32.06 -3.34
CA LEU A 54 37.70 32.82 -4.60
C LEU A 54 38.62 34.03 -4.73
N VAL A 55 39.10 34.59 -3.62
CA VAL A 55 40.08 35.70 -3.63
C VAL A 55 41.46 35.27 -4.16
N LYS A 56 41.69 33.97 -4.35
CA LYS A 56 42.92 33.43 -4.96
C LYS A 56 42.87 33.40 -6.49
N LEU A 57 41.71 33.69 -7.11
CA LEU A 57 41.59 33.88 -8.55
C LEU A 57 42.32 35.17 -9.00
N GLU A 58 42.70 35.23 -10.28
CA GLU A 58 43.24 36.44 -10.91
C GLU A 58 42.18 37.56 -11.00
N ASP A 59 42.59 38.82 -11.00
CA ASP A 59 41.66 39.95 -11.15
C ASP A 59 40.92 39.87 -12.50
N GLY A 60 39.61 40.12 -12.50
CA GLY A 60 38.78 40.10 -13.68
C GLY A 60 37.58 39.16 -13.57
N TRP A 61 36.98 38.87 -14.73
CA TRP A 61 35.82 37.99 -14.86
C TRP A 61 36.23 36.55 -15.12
N HIS A 62 35.62 35.62 -14.38
CA HIS A 62 35.77 34.19 -14.54
C HIS A 62 34.40 33.56 -14.74
N PHE A 63 34.26 32.72 -15.76
CA PHE A 63 33.00 32.04 -16.08
C PHE A 63 33.24 30.56 -16.25
N ALA A 64 32.27 29.76 -15.83
CA ALA A 64 32.23 28.34 -16.12
C ALA A 64 30.80 27.87 -16.34
N ALA A 65 30.63 26.98 -17.31
CA ALA A 65 29.38 26.27 -17.56
C ALA A 65 29.71 24.80 -17.78
N TYR A 66 28.93 23.93 -17.14
CA TYR A 66 29.08 22.49 -17.17
C TYR A 66 27.72 21.85 -17.41
N SER A 67 27.73 20.67 -18.03
CA SER A 67 26.58 19.77 -18.04
C SER A 67 27.08 18.36 -17.79
N GLN A 68 26.35 17.61 -16.96
CA GLN A 68 26.57 16.20 -16.75
C GLN A 68 25.38 15.41 -17.30
N THR A 69 25.63 14.18 -17.68
CA THR A 69 24.59 13.20 -18.05
C THR A 69 24.69 12.03 -17.08
N ILE A 70 23.57 11.64 -16.49
CA ILE A 70 23.52 10.64 -15.41
C ILE A 70 22.55 9.54 -15.82
N PHE A 71 23.05 8.31 -15.88
CA PHE A 71 22.24 7.10 -16.01
C PHE A 71 22.61 6.17 -14.87
N GLN A 72 21.61 5.70 -14.14
CA GLN A 72 21.84 4.81 -13.00
C GLN A 72 20.67 3.87 -12.80
N ASP A 73 20.97 2.61 -12.56
CA ASP A 73 20.00 1.64 -12.07
C ASP A 73 19.96 1.68 -10.54
N LYS A 74 18.76 1.83 -9.99
CA LYS A 74 18.44 1.82 -8.56
C LYS A 74 17.47 0.68 -8.30
N ASN A 75 18.04 -0.48 -8.01
CA ASN A 75 17.25 -1.65 -7.68
C ASN A 75 16.77 -1.59 -6.23
N VAL A 76 15.49 -1.90 -6.01
CA VAL A 76 14.88 -2.06 -4.68
C VAL A 76 14.52 -3.53 -4.50
N GLU A 77 15.12 -4.16 -3.49
CA GLU A 77 14.81 -5.54 -3.10
C GLU A 77 13.87 -5.54 -1.90
N CYS A 78 12.81 -6.35 -1.97
CA CYS A 78 11.84 -6.51 -0.89
C CYS A 78 11.75 -7.95 -0.41
N GLY A 79 12.02 -8.19 0.87
CA GLY A 79 11.91 -9.51 1.49
C GLY A 79 10.48 -9.94 1.84
N PHE A 80 9.44 -9.30 1.30
CA PHE A 80 8.05 -9.68 1.60
C PHE A 80 7.69 -10.96 0.83
N PRO A 81 7.28 -12.04 1.51
CA PRO A 81 7.25 -13.39 0.92
C PRO A 81 6.12 -13.65 -0.08
N LEU A 82 5.15 -12.73 -0.20
CA LEU A 82 3.99 -12.92 -1.07
C LEU A 82 4.13 -12.22 -2.43
N LEU A 83 5.23 -11.52 -2.68
CA LEU A 83 5.45 -10.82 -3.95
C LEU A 83 5.75 -11.81 -5.08
N ASN A 84 5.28 -11.52 -6.29
CA ASN A 84 5.57 -12.34 -7.47
C ASN A 84 7.07 -12.27 -7.83
N ASP A 85 7.69 -11.12 -7.62
CA ASP A 85 9.13 -10.91 -7.77
C ASP A 85 9.59 -9.84 -6.76
N PRO A 86 10.61 -10.15 -5.91
CA PRO A 86 11.11 -9.24 -4.88
C PRO A 86 11.90 -8.03 -5.42
N SER A 87 12.27 -8.02 -6.70
CA SER A 87 13.19 -7.05 -7.31
C SER A 87 12.45 -5.98 -8.13
N TYR A 88 12.71 -4.70 -7.83
CA TYR A 88 12.09 -3.57 -8.52
C TYR A 88 13.17 -2.63 -9.06
N LEU A 89 13.41 -2.73 -10.37
CA LEU A 89 14.38 -1.91 -11.07
C LEU A 89 13.87 -0.49 -11.28
N GLY A 90 14.51 0.47 -10.62
CA GLY A 90 14.35 1.89 -10.90
C GLY A 90 15.40 2.38 -11.89
N LYS A 91 15.00 2.88 -13.05
CA LYS A 91 15.91 3.48 -14.03
C LYS A 91 15.96 4.99 -13.82
N VAL A 92 17.15 5.51 -13.52
CA VAL A 92 17.39 6.95 -13.43
C VAL A 92 17.99 7.44 -14.73
N SER A 93 17.38 8.49 -15.29
CA SER A 93 17.84 9.12 -16.53
C SER A 93 17.83 10.63 -16.37
N VAL A 94 19.00 11.24 -16.52
CA VAL A 94 19.21 12.69 -16.51
C VAL A 94 20.07 13.06 -17.71
N PRO A 95 19.47 13.37 -18.86
CA PRO A 95 20.22 13.75 -20.05
C PRO A 95 21.06 15.02 -19.86
N VAL A 96 20.53 16.00 -19.11
CA VAL A 96 21.15 17.31 -18.89
C VAL A 96 21.06 17.68 -17.42
N PHE A 97 22.22 17.82 -16.79
CA PHE A 97 22.39 18.29 -15.42
C PHE A 97 23.33 19.51 -15.43
N PRO A 98 22.79 20.73 -15.57
CA PRO A 98 23.60 21.91 -15.84
C PRO A 98 24.16 22.54 -14.56
N THR A 99 25.32 23.17 -14.65
CA THR A 99 25.86 24.01 -13.58
C THR A 99 26.60 25.18 -14.19
N ALA A 100 26.43 26.37 -13.64
CA ALA A 100 27.11 27.57 -14.08
C ALA A 100 27.64 28.39 -12.91
N PHE A 101 28.82 28.97 -13.09
CA PHE A 101 29.47 29.85 -12.13
C PHE A 101 29.96 31.12 -12.82
N ALA A 102 29.83 32.25 -12.15
CA ALA A 102 30.40 33.52 -12.56
C ALA A 102 31.04 34.20 -11.34
N VAL A 103 32.27 34.67 -11.51
CA VAL A 103 33.00 35.39 -10.46
C VAL A 103 33.63 36.63 -11.04
N TYR A 104 33.44 37.75 -10.35
CA TYR A 104 34.20 38.98 -10.59
C TYR A 104 35.13 39.21 -9.42
N LYS A 105 36.44 39.07 -9.67
CA LYS A 105 37.48 39.26 -8.66
C LYS A 105 38.17 40.61 -8.88
N MET A 106 38.35 41.37 -7.80
CA MET A 106 38.97 42.69 -7.79
C MET A 106 39.74 42.94 -6.48
N ASP A 107 41.08 42.97 -6.54
CA ASP A 107 41.97 43.18 -5.39
C ASP A 107 41.64 42.23 -4.23
N LYS A 108 41.06 42.75 -3.14
CA LYS A 108 40.67 41.98 -1.95
C LYS A 108 39.27 41.39 -2.01
N TRP A 109 38.47 41.72 -3.03
CA TRP A 109 37.08 41.30 -3.16
C TRP A 109 36.89 40.27 -4.27
N ALA A 110 35.94 39.35 -4.07
CA ALA A 110 35.38 38.54 -5.15
C ALA A 110 33.86 38.46 -4.99
N PHE A 111 33.12 38.77 -6.04
CA PHE A 111 31.67 38.62 -6.09
C PHE A 111 31.33 37.38 -6.91
N SER A 112 30.46 36.52 -6.39
CA SER A 112 30.14 35.23 -7.01
C SER A 112 28.66 35.01 -7.24
N PHE A 113 28.38 34.34 -8.35
CA PHE A 113 27.10 33.76 -8.68
C PHE A 113 27.29 32.27 -9.02
N GLY A 114 26.41 31.43 -8.49
CA GLY A 114 26.34 30.00 -8.81
C GLY A 114 24.91 29.57 -9.11
N PHE A 115 24.77 28.71 -10.12
CA PHE A 115 23.52 28.14 -10.56
C PHE A 115 23.66 26.64 -10.86
N GLY A 116 22.68 25.84 -10.46
CA GLY A 116 22.60 24.42 -10.83
C GLY A 116 21.62 23.65 -9.94
N PRO A 117 21.40 22.35 -10.18
CA PRO A 117 20.63 21.52 -9.25
C PRO A 117 21.45 21.18 -8.00
N ASN A 118 21.02 21.67 -6.85
CA ASN A 118 21.70 21.48 -5.57
C ASN A 118 21.22 20.22 -4.81
N ALA A 119 20.02 19.75 -5.13
CA ALA A 119 19.42 18.54 -4.59
C ALA A 119 18.50 17.90 -5.63
N GLY A 120 18.39 16.57 -5.59
CA GLY A 120 17.73 15.79 -6.64
C GLY A 120 18.42 16.00 -8.00
N GLY A 121 17.59 16.28 -9.01
CA GLY A 121 17.98 16.58 -10.39
C GLY A 121 17.81 15.42 -11.36
N GLY A 122 16.86 14.53 -11.12
CA GLY A 122 16.54 13.45 -12.04
C GLY A 122 15.18 12.80 -11.80
N SER A 123 14.76 11.99 -12.77
CA SER A 123 13.61 11.11 -12.66
C SER A 123 14.08 9.67 -12.44
N ALA A 124 13.36 8.94 -11.60
CA ALA A 124 13.50 7.50 -11.43
C ALA A 124 12.19 6.83 -11.86
N GLU A 125 12.27 5.94 -12.85
CA GLU A 125 11.14 5.19 -13.37
C GLU A 125 11.21 3.73 -12.93
N PHE A 126 10.12 3.25 -12.34
CA PHE A 126 9.93 1.87 -11.91
C PHE A 126 8.74 1.28 -12.69
N GLU A 127 9.06 0.53 -13.75
CA GLU A 127 8.07 -0.07 -14.64
C GLU A 127 7.17 -1.12 -13.97
N ARG A 128 7.61 -1.69 -12.83
CA ARG A 128 6.80 -2.59 -11.99
C ARG A 128 6.26 -1.90 -10.73
N GLY A 129 6.27 -0.57 -10.70
CA GLY A 129 5.91 0.22 -9.53
C GLY A 129 6.85 -0.03 -8.35
N LEU A 130 6.34 0.10 -7.13
CA LEU A 130 7.08 -0.11 -5.89
C LEU A 130 6.51 -1.28 -5.10
N PRO A 131 7.30 -1.96 -4.25
CA PRO A 131 6.79 -3.03 -3.40
C PRO A 131 5.58 -2.60 -2.56
N SER A 132 5.54 -1.34 -2.11
CA SER A 132 4.40 -0.80 -1.36
C SER A 132 3.08 -0.77 -2.12
N PHE A 133 3.11 -0.79 -3.46
CA PHE A 133 1.92 -0.86 -4.31
C PHE A 133 1.42 -2.30 -4.44
N GLU A 134 2.34 -3.27 -4.52
CA GLU A 134 2.02 -4.69 -4.71
C GLU A 134 1.64 -5.42 -3.41
N ILE A 135 2.27 -5.09 -2.27
CA ILE A 135 2.05 -5.76 -0.97
C ILE A 135 0.56 -5.87 -0.57
N PRO A 136 -0.28 -4.82 -0.72
CA PRO A 136 -1.70 -4.94 -0.41
C PRO A 136 -2.45 -5.92 -1.32
N ILE A 137 -2.05 -6.00 -2.60
CA ILE A 137 -2.66 -6.88 -3.61
C ILE A 137 -2.28 -8.33 -3.33
N SER A 138 -1.01 -8.59 -3.04
CA SER A 138 -0.51 -9.94 -2.79
C SER A 138 -1.13 -10.63 -1.58
N LYS A 139 -1.61 -9.85 -0.61
CA LYS A 139 -2.34 -10.36 0.57
C LYS A 139 -3.76 -10.83 0.26
N VAL A 140 -4.33 -10.46 -0.89
CA VAL A 140 -5.69 -10.85 -1.27
C VAL A 140 -5.79 -12.37 -1.42
N VAL A 141 -4.83 -13.00 -2.10
CA VAL A 141 -4.82 -14.46 -2.35
C VAL A 141 -4.90 -15.29 -1.05
N PRO A 142 -3.99 -15.14 -0.06
CA PRO A 142 -4.11 -15.88 1.19
C PRO A 142 -5.36 -15.49 2.00
N GLY A 143 -5.84 -14.25 1.87
CA GLY A 143 -7.10 -13.81 2.47
C GLY A 143 -8.33 -14.56 1.94
N LEU A 144 -8.26 -15.13 0.73
CA LEU A 144 -9.35 -15.87 0.08
C LEU A 144 -9.25 -17.39 0.28
N ALA A 145 -8.20 -17.91 0.92
CA ALA A 145 -7.95 -19.35 1.06
C ALA A 145 -9.13 -20.12 1.72
N GLY A 146 -9.86 -19.46 2.63
CA GLY A 146 -11.01 -20.04 3.32
C GLY A 146 -12.21 -20.36 2.42
N LEU A 147 -12.30 -19.78 1.22
CA LEU A 147 -13.43 -20.03 0.29
C LEU A 147 -13.51 -21.49 -0.16
N THR A 148 -12.39 -22.21 -0.11
CA THR A 148 -12.33 -23.65 -0.42
C THR A 148 -13.16 -24.51 0.53
N GLN A 149 -13.45 -24.02 1.75
CA GLN A 149 -14.37 -24.68 2.69
C GLN A 149 -15.84 -24.58 2.26
N ILE A 150 -16.18 -23.58 1.45
CA ILE A 150 -17.52 -23.41 0.88
C ILE A 150 -17.62 -24.22 -0.41
N ASN A 151 -16.66 -24.06 -1.31
CA ASN A 151 -16.57 -24.80 -2.56
C ASN A 151 -15.11 -24.87 -3.03
N PRO A 152 -14.53 -26.07 -3.22
CA PRO A 152 -13.15 -26.23 -3.71
C PRO A 152 -12.86 -25.52 -5.05
N ALA A 153 -13.87 -25.30 -5.89
CA ALA A 153 -13.73 -24.57 -7.15
C ALA A 153 -13.47 -23.06 -6.99
N LEU A 154 -13.63 -22.51 -5.77
CA LEU A 154 -13.36 -21.09 -5.47
C LEU A 154 -11.90 -20.83 -5.06
N LYS A 155 -11.02 -21.80 -5.26
CA LYS A 155 -9.59 -21.65 -4.97
C LYS A 155 -8.98 -20.56 -5.85
N VAL A 156 -8.28 -19.62 -5.21
CA VAL A 156 -7.46 -18.60 -5.88
C VAL A 156 -5.99 -19.00 -5.75
N ASP A 157 -5.31 -19.10 -6.88
CA ASP A 157 -3.94 -19.61 -6.98
C ASP A 157 -2.87 -18.51 -6.99
N GLY A 158 -3.25 -17.29 -7.36
CA GLY A 158 -2.32 -16.18 -7.54
C GLY A 158 -3.02 -14.87 -7.88
N TYR A 159 -2.22 -13.86 -8.18
CA TYR A 159 -2.67 -12.53 -8.59
C TYR A 159 -1.75 -11.96 -9.68
N ASP A 160 -2.27 -10.98 -10.40
CA ASP A 160 -1.50 -10.15 -11.32
C ASP A 160 -1.98 -8.69 -11.23
N ALA A 161 -1.13 -7.73 -11.59
CA ALA A 161 -1.47 -6.32 -11.64
C ALA A 161 -0.47 -5.50 -12.46
N ASP A 162 -0.98 -4.52 -13.21
CA ASP A 162 -0.17 -3.53 -13.89
C ASP A 162 0.20 -2.41 -12.91
N LEU A 163 1.46 -2.35 -12.53
CA LEU A 163 2.00 -1.39 -11.57
C LEU A 163 2.96 -0.44 -12.26
N TYR A 164 2.92 0.85 -11.92
CA TYR A 164 3.86 1.83 -12.46
C TYR A 164 4.16 2.91 -11.44
N PHE A 165 5.39 3.40 -11.43
CA PHE A 165 5.78 4.58 -10.65
C PHE A 165 6.90 5.34 -11.34
N THR A 166 6.77 6.66 -11.42
CA THR A 166 7.86 7.56 -11.76
C THR A 166 7.89 8.73 -10.79
N GLY A 167 9.10 9.07 -10.32
CA GLY A 167 9.33 10.18 -9.41
C GLY A 167 10.43 11.08 -9.96
N SER A 168 10.13 12.37 -10.08
CA SER A 168 11.10 13.41 -10.42
C SER A 168 11.20 14.40 -9.27
N SER A 169 12.41 14.81 -8.94
CA SER A 169 12.68 15.76 -7.87
C SER A 169 13.82 16.66 -8.31
N ILE A 170 13.63 17.98 -8.27
CA ILE A 170 14.71 18.93 -8.56
C ILE A 170 14.64 20.14 -7.63
N PHE A 171 15.81 20.51 -7.09
CA PHE A 171 16.02 21.71 -6.30
C PHE A 171 17.08 22.53 -6.99
N TRP A 172 16.67 23.61 -7.63
CA TRP A 172 17.62 24.57 -8.22
C TRP A 172 18.27 25.37 -7.11
N GLY A 173 19.56 25.66 -7.20
CA GLY A 173 20.24 26.59 -6.32
C GLY A 173 20.64 27.84 -7.08
N LEU A 174 20.24 28.99 -6.56
CA LEU A 174 20.67 30.31 -7.00
C LEU A 174 21.50 30.90 -5.86
N GLN A 175 22.82 30.87 -6.01
CA GLN A 175 23.76 31.31 -4.99
C GLN A 175 24.38 32.64 -5.37
N LEU A 176 24.35 33.60 -4.45
CA LEU A 176 25.01 34.88 -4.57
C LEU A 176 25.88 35.12 -3.34
N GLY A 177 27.06 35.68 -3.51
CA GLY A 177 27.83 36.12 -2.35
C GLY A 177 29.04 36.95 -2.68
N ALA A 178 29.73 37.35 -1.61
CA ALA A 178 30.93 38.13 -1.64
C ALA A 178 31.98 37.50 -0.72
N THR A 179 33.20 37.47 -1.22
CA THR A 179 34.39 37.03 -0.50
C THR A 179 35.31 38.22 -0.28
N TYR A 180 35.86 38.33 0.93
CA TYR A 180 36.83 39.36 1.28
C TYR A 180 38.12 38.74 1.82
N LYS A 181 39.25 39.19 1.30
CA LYS A 181 40.60 38.84 1.76
C LYS A 181 40.99 39.74 2.93
N ILE A 182 41.01 39.18 4.14
CA ILE A 182 41.42 39.88 5.36
C ILE A 182 42.95 39.99 5.40
N SER A 183 43.65 38.90 5.06
CA SER A 183 45.12 38.82 5.01
C SER A 183 45.56 37.82 3.93
N ASP A 184 46.87 37.62 3.76
CA ASP A 184 47.38 36.62 2.81
C ASP A 184 46.97 35.18 3.14
N ALA A 185 46.73 34.91 4.43
CA ALA A 185 46.34 33.60 4.94
C ALA A 185 44.83 33.46 5.23
N VAL A 186 44.09 34.57 5.41
CA VAL A 186 42.70 34.53 5.87
C VAL A 186 41.78 35.29 4.92
N SER A 187 40.71 34.61 4.49
CA SER A 187 39.59 35.18 3.75
C SER A 187 38.26 34.68 4.33
N VAL A 188 37.21 35.46 4.13
CA VAL A 188 35.86 35.16 4.62
C VAL A 188 34.84 35.34 3.51
N TYR A 189 33.76 34.56 3.55
CA TYR A 189 32.66 34.65 2.60
C TYR A 189 31.34 34.88 3.33
N GLY A 190 30.49 35.74 2.74
CA GLY A 190 29.09 35.88 3.10
C GLY A 190 28.24 35.77 1.83
N GLY A 191 27.15 35.00 1.90
CA GLY A 191 26.28 34.81 0.75
C GLY A 191 24.90 34.30 1.13
N VAL A 192 24.01 34.33 0.15
CA VAL A 192 22.65 33.79 0.22
C VAL A 192 22.48 32.77 -0.88
N ARG A 193 21.67 31.74 -0.62
CA ARG A 193 21.29 30.75 -1.59
C ARG A 193 19.78 30.58 -1.54
N TYR A 194 19.13 30.80 -2.67
CA TYR A 194 17.70 30.53 -2.84
C TYR A 194 17.53 29.21 -3.57
N MET A 195 16.65 28.35 -3.05
CA MET A 195 16.49 26.96 -3.50
C MET A 195 15.04 26.61 -3.89
N PRO A 196 14.52 27.07 -5.04
CA PRO A 196 13.21 26.64 -5.50
C PRO A 196 13.23 25.16 -5.90
N SER A 197 12.20 24.44 -5.46
CA SER A 197 12.05 22.99 -5.66
C SER A 197 10.75 22.64 -6.37
N LYS A 198 10.82 21.57 -7.16
CA LYS A 198 9.69 20.95 -7.82
C LYS A 198 9.86 19.44 -7.78
N ASN A 199 8.88 18.75 -7.21
CA ASN A 199 8.79 17.31 -7.16
C ASN A 199 7.50 16.88 -7.87
N VAL A 200 7.60 15.89 -8.75
CA VAL A 200 6.48 15.33 -9.49
C VAL A 200 6.49 13.82 -9.29
N TYR A 201 5.37 13.26 -8.85
CA TYR A 201 5.21 11.83 -8.68
C TYR A 201 3.99 11.38 -9.46
N GLU A 202 4.19 10.38 -10.30
CA GLU A 202 3.13 9.71 -11.05
C GLU A 202 3.19 8.22 -10.72
N GLY A 203 2.04 7.61 -10.43
CA GLY A 203 1.98 6.19 -10.15
C GLY A 203 0.61 5.63 -10.44
N SER A 204 0.58 4.35 -10.80
CA SER A 204 -0.66 3.63 -11.07
C SER A 204 -0.63 2.20 -10.59
N ILE A 205 -1.82 1.72 -10.25
CA ILE A 205 -2.17 0.32 -10.01
C ILE A 205 -3.39 0.06 -10.88
N LYS A 206 -3.26 -0.80 -11.89
CA LYS A 206 -4.30 -1.07 -12.88
C LYS A 206 -4.47 -2.57 -13.08
N ASN A 207 -5.61 -2.96 -13.64
CA ASN A 207 -5.86 -4.32 -14.11
C ASN A 207 -5.52 -5.38 -13.06
N ILE A 208 -6.03 -5.21 -11.83
CA ILE A 208 -5.81 -6.19 -10.78
C ILE A 208 -6.60 -7.46 -11.14
N GLU A 209 -5.90 -8.58 -11.28
CA GLU A 209 -6.44 -9.88 -11.65
C GLU A 209 -6.16 -10.94 -10.57
N LEU A 210 -7.05 -11.92 -10.49
CA LEU A 210 -6.86 -13.13 -9.70
C LEU A 210 -6.69 -14.33 -10.64
N VAL A 211 -5.78 -15.23 -10.28
CA VAL A 211 -5.59 -16.50 -10.99
C VAL A 211 -6.53 -17.53 -10.37
N VAL A 212 -7.53 -17.97 -11.12
CA VAL A 212 -8.53 -18.96 -10.68
C VAL A 212 -8.64 -20.03 -11.73
N ALA A 213 -8.43 -21.29 -11.34
CA ALA A 213 -8.41 -22.43 -12.26
C ALA A 213 -7.46 -22.22 -13.46
N GLY A 214 -6.33 -21.55 -13.22
CA GLY A 214 -5.32 -21.24 -14.23
C GLY A 214 -5.73 -20.16 -15.25
N GLN A 215 -6.79 -19.38 -14.97
CA GLN A 215 -7.20 -18.24 -15.79
C GLN A 215 -7.08 -16.94 -15.00
N ASN A 216 -6.63 -15.88 -15.66
CA ASN A 216 -6.67 -14.53 -15.10
C ASN A 216 -8.09 -13.96 -15.25
N ILE A 217 -8.65 -13.50 -14.13
CA ILE A 217 -9.96 -12.88 -14.08
C ILE A 217 -9.83 -11.57 -13.31
N ALA A 218 -10.38 -10.48 -13.85
CA ALA A 218 -10.42 -9.20 -13.16
C ALA A 218 -10.94 -9.36 -11.72
N ALA A 219 -10.12 -8.98 -10.74
CA ALA A 219 -10.36 -9.26 -9.33
C ALA A 219 -11.71 -8.70 -8.83
N PRO A 220 -12.10 -7.45 -9.14
CA PRO A 220 -13.41 -6.93 -8.73
C PRO A 220 -14.58 -7.74 -9.28
N VAL A 221 -14.47 -8.22 -10.52
CA VAL A 221 -15.52 -9.01 -11.19
C VAL A 221 -15.66 -10.36 -10.51
N TRP A 222 -14.55 -11.08 -10.34
CA TRP A 222 -14.55 -12.40 -9.71
C TRP A 222 -15.07 -12.35 -8.27
N LEU A 223 -14.62 -11.36 -7.48
CA LEU A 223 -15.04 -11.19 -6.09
C LEU A 223 -16.55 -10.89 -5.99
N THR A 224 -17.08 -10.02 -6.85
CA THR A 224 -18.52 -9.69 -6.87
C THR A 224 -19.37 -10.89 -7.25
N GLN A 225 -18.95 -11.67 -8.27
CA GLN A 225 -19.65 -12.89 -8.68
C GLN A 225 -19.61 -13.97 -7.59
N THR A 226 -18.46 -14.14 -6.94
CA THR A 226 -18.30 -15.08 -5.83
C THR A 226 -19.13 -14.65 -4.62
N ALA A 227 -19.18 -13.35 -4.32
CA ALA A 227 -20.05 -12.80 -3.27
C ALA A 227 -21.53 -13.14 -3.54
N GLY A 228 -21.99 -13.02 -4.79
CA GLY A 228 -23.33 -13.42 -5.19
C GLY A 228 -23.61 -14.91 -4.98
N THR A 229 -22.66 -15.78 -5.38
CA THR A 229 -22.74 -17.22 -5.16
C THR A 229 -22.83 -17.57 -3.67
N VAL A 230 -21.94 -17.00 -2.85
CA VAL A 230 -21.91 -17.23 -1.40
C VAL A 230 -23.20 -16.71 -0.73
N SER A 231 -23.73 -15.57 -1.17
CA SER A 231 -25.02 -15.03 -0.69
C SER A 231 -26.18 -15.97 -1.01
N GLY A 232 -26.19 -16.58 -2.20
CA GLY A 232 -27.17 -17.59 -2.57
C GLY A 232 -27.14 -18.83 -1.66
N ILE A 233 -25.94 -19.30 -1.32
CA ILE A 233 -25.77 -20.42 -0.37
C ILE A 233 -26.23 -20.00 1.04
N ALA A 234 -25.91 -18.77 1.46
CA ALA A 234 -26.36 -18.22 2.74
C ALA A 234 -27.90 -18.20 2.84
N ALA A 235 -28.59 -17.78 1.77
CA ALA A 235 -30.05 -17.76 1.72
C ALA A 235 -30.65 -19.18 1.83
N GLN A 236 -30.04 -20.17 1.18
CA GLN A 236 -30.47 -21.57 1.30
C GLN A 236 -30.29 -22.09 2.73
N ALA A 237 -29.15 -21.81 3.36
CA ALA A 237 -28.90 -22.20 4.75
C ALA A 237 -29.88 -21.50 5.71
N ALA A 238 -30.20 -20.22 5.50
CA ALA A 238 -31.19 -19.50 6.30
C ALA A 238 -32.61 -20.10 6.16
N ALA A 239 -33.00 -20.47 4.94
CA ALA A 239 -34.28 -21.12 4.67
C ALA A 239 -34.36 -22.50 5.35
N ALA A 240 -33.29 -23.32 5.25
CA ALA A 240 -33.20 -24.60 5.94
C ALA A 240 -33.26 -24.43 7.46
N GLY A 241 -32.53 -23.45 8.02
CA GLY A 241 -32.55 -23.14 9.44
C GLY A 241 -33.96 -22.78 9.94
N THR A 242 -34.68 -21.95 9.18
CA THR A 242 -36.06 -21.55 9.47
C THR A 242 -37.01 -22.75 9.40
N LEU A 243 -36.89 -23.59 8.38
CA LEU A 243 -37.73 -24.78 8.22
C LEU A 243 -37.54 -25.77 9.36
N LEU A 244 -36.30 -26.07 9.74
CA LEU A 244 -35.98 -27.03 10.81
C LEU A 244 -36.42 -26.52 12.17
N THR A 245 -36.18 -25.24 12.48
CA THR A 245 -36.64 -24.61 13.72
C THR A 245 -38.16 -24.52 13.78
N GLY A 246 -38.81 -24.21 12.65
CA GLY A 246 -40.26 -24.24 12.51
C GLY A 246 -40.85 -25.64 12.73
N THR A 247 -40.17 -26.67 12.23
CA THR A 247 -40.54 -28.08 12.42
C THR A 247 -40.43 -28.46 13.90
N ALA A 248 -39.31 -28.13 14.56
CA ALA A 248 -39.15 -28.34 16.01
C ALA A 248 -40.25 -27.64 16.82
N SER A 249 -40.61 -26.42 16.45
CA SER A 249 -41.68 -25.65 17.09
C SER A 249 -43.05 -26.30 16.89
N GLY A 250 -43.31 -26.86 15.69
CA GLY A 250 -44.53 -27.60 15.38
C GLY A 250 -44.69 -28.92 16.14
N LEU A 251 -43.60 -29.50 16.64
CA LEU A 251 -43.64 -30.71 17.48
C LEU A 251 -43.88 -30.40 18.97
N GLN A 252 -43.67 -29.15 19.41
CA GLN A 252 -43.81 -28.75 20.81
C GLN A 252 -45.17 -29.12 21.44
N PRO A 253 -46.33 -28.90 20.77
CA PRO A 253 -47.63 -29.25 21.36
C PRO A 253 -47.80 -30.74 21.66
N ILE A 254 -47.16 -31.61 20.87
CA ILE A 254 -47.20 -33.07 21.09
C ILE A 254 -46.30 -33.44 22.28
N VAL A 255 -45.14 -32.79 22.39
CA VAL A 255 -44.24 -32.97 23.54
C VAL A 255 -44.93 -32.52 24.83
N ASP A 256 -45.57 -31.35 24.83
CA ASP A 256 -46.32 -30.81 25.97
C ASP A 256 -47.54 -31.68 26.35
N GLY A 257 -48.15 -32.33 25.35
CA GLY A 257 -49.22 -33.32 25.52
C GLY A 257 -48.77 -34.68 26.07
N GLY A 258 -47.50 -34.81 26.48
CA GLY A 258 -46.94 -36.06 27.03
C GLY A 258 -46.43 -37.05 25.97
N GLY A 259 -46.42 -36.66 24.69
CA GLY A 259 -45.96 -37.50 23.59
C GLY A 259 -44.43 -37.62 23.45
N GLY A 260 -43.67 -36.85 24.22
CA GLY A 260 -42.22 -36.70 24.10
C GLY A 260 -41.40 -37.99 24.21
N SER A 261 -41.84 -38.93 25.06
CA SER A 261 -41.14 -40.20 25.29
C SER A 261 -41.46 -41.29 24.27
N PHE A 262 -42.44 -41.07 23.38
CA PHE A 262 -42.84 -42.06 22.38
C PHE A 262 -42.01 -41.95 21.10
N THR A 263 -41.82 -43.09 20.44
CA THR A 263 -41.26 -43.14 19.08
C THR A 263 -42.32 -42.72 18.05
N LEU A 264 -41.89 -42.38 16.83
CA LEU A 264 -42.81 -42.02 15.76
C LEU A 264 -43.82 -43.13 15.43
N ALA A 265 -43.43 -44.40 15.55
CA ALA A 265 -44.34 -45.53 15.34
C ALA A 265 -45.40 -45.64 16.46
N GLN A 266 -45.01 -45.35 17.70
CA GLN A 266 -45.94 -45.33 18.85
C GLN A 266 -46.92 -44.16 18.76
N LEU A 267 -46.46 -42.99 18.31
CA LEU A 267 -47.31 -41.81 18.10
C LEU A 267 -48.32 -42.03 16.96
N GLU A 268 -47.91 -42.69 15.87
CA GLU A 268 -48.80 -43.09 14.79
C GLU A 268 -49.83 -44.13 15.25
N GLY A 269 -49.39 -45.16 15.98
CA GLY A 269 -50.27 -46.18 16.56
C GLY A 269 -51.28 -45.62 17.57
N ALA A 270 -50.96 -44.50 18.23
CA ALA A 270 -51.84 -43.78 19.14
C ALA A 270 -52.75 -42.73 18.44
N ASN A 271 -52.72 -42.63 17.11
CA ASN A 271 -53.42 -41.60 16.32
C ASN A 271 -53.07 -40.14 16.71
N ILE A 272 -51.91 -39.91 17.33
CA ILE A 272 -51.42 -38.57 17.67
C ILE A 272 -50.85 -37.87 16.44
N ILE A 273 -50.19 -38.63 15.56
CA ILE A 273 -49.74 -38.17 14.24
C ILE A 273 -50.28 -39.10 13.15
N ASN A 274 -50.49 -38.56 11.96
CA ASN A 274 -50.84 -39.37 10.78
C ASN A 274 -49.61 -39.80 9.98
N SER A 275 -49.80 -40.75 9.05
CA SER A 275 -48.70 -41.30 8.24
C SER A 275 -47.99 -40.24 7.38
N THR A 276 -48.69 -39.18 6.95
CA THR A 276 -48.08 -38.07 6.20
C THR A 276 -47.14 -37.24 7.10
N GLN A 277 -47.56 -36.89 8.31
CA GLN A 277 -46.74 -36.16 9.28
C GLN A 277 -45.51 -36.99 9.69
N LYS A 278 -45.69 -38.29 9.93
CA LYS A 278 -44.58 -39.21 10.18
C LYS A 278 -43.58 -39.20 9.01
N ALA A 279 -44.06 -39.33 7.78
CA ALA A 279 -43.20 -39.31 6.59
C ALA A 279 -42.46 -37.97 6.44
N GLN A 280 -43.10 -36.84 6.73
CA GLN A 280 -42.46 -35.53 6.72
C GLN A 280 -41.35 -35.40 7.76
N ILE A 281 -41.59 -35.86 9.00
CA ILE A 281 -40.60 -35.85 10.07
C ILE A 281 -39.41 -36.73 9.71
N VAL A 282 -39.66 -37.94 9.22
CA VAL A 282 -38.60 -38.87 8.79
C VAL A 282 -37.79 -38.26 7.65
N GLY A 283 -38.45 -37.74 6.61
CA GLY A 283 -37.78 -37.08 5.49
C GLY A 283 -36.95 -35.87 5.93
N GLY A 284 -37.45 -35.08 6.88
CA GLY A 284 -36.71 -33.97 7.48
C GLY A 284 -35.44 -34.43 8.20
N LEU A 285 -35.52 -35.48 9.02
CA LEU A 285 -34.36 -36.04 9.73
C LEU A 285 -33.35 -36.68 8.76
N GLN A 286 -33.83 -37.33 7.71
CA GLN A 286 -32.96 -37.86 6.65
C GLN A 286 -32.24 -36.74 5.90
N SER A 287 -32.90 -35.60 5.67
CA SER A 287 -32.31 -34.44 4.99
C SER A 287 -31.15 -33.80 5.76
N ILE A 288 -31.09 -33.99 7.08
CA ILE A 288 -29.99 -33.56 7.94
C ILE A 288 -28.99 -34.69 8.25
N GLY A 289 -29.11 -35.83 7.53
CA GLY A 289 -28.10 -36.89 7.52
C GLY A 289 -28.33 -38.07 8.47
N LEU A 290 -29.50 -38.18 9.11
CA LEU A 290 -29.81 -39.35 9.95
C LEU A 290 -30.28 -40.54 9.12
N THR A 291 -29.84 -41.75 9.49
CA THR A 291 -30.34 -42.99 8.88
C THR A 291 -31.71 -43.38 9.44
N VAL A 292 -32.44 -44.22 8.71
CA VAL A 292 -33.77 -44.68 9.15
C VAL A 292 -33.69 -45.44 10.49
N GLU A 293 -32.63 -46.21 10.70
CA GLU A 293 -32.39 -46.95 11.94
C GLU A 293 -32.18 -46.00 13.12
N GLN A 294 -31.39 -44.93 12.93
CA GLN A 294 -31.19 -43.90 13.95
C GLN A 294 -32.51 -43.21 14.30
N ILE A 295 -33.29 -42.85 13.29
CA ILE A 295 -34.59 -42.17 13.47
C ILE A 295 -35.58 -43.06 14.24
N ASN A 296 -35.65 -44.34 13.91
CA ASN A 296 -36.57 -45.29 14.58
C ASN A 296 -36.24 -45.51 16.06
N ALA A 297 -34.98 -45.30 16.45
CA ALA A 297 -34.53 -45.39 17.85
C ALA A 297 -34.78 -44.12 18.67
N MET A 298 -35.16 -43.01 18.04
CA MET A 298 -35.38 -41.73 18.72
C MET A 298 -36.82 -41.59 19.23
N ASN A 299 -36.97 -40.97 20.40
CA ASN A 299 -38.24 -40.46 20.87
C ASN A 299 -38.48 -39.04 20.34
N LEU A 300 -39.72 -38.55 20.45
CA LEU A 300 -40.11 -37.25 19.91
C LEU A 300 -39.34 -36.07 20.52
N SER A 301 -39.03 -36.11 21.82
CA SER A 301 -38.23 -35.06 22.47
C SER A 301 -36.82 -34.97 21.88
N THR A 302 -36.18 -36.12 21.62
CA THR A 302 -34.86 -36.17 20.96
C THR A 302 -34.98 -35.67 19.52
N ILE A 303 -36.00 -36.09 18.78
CA ILE A 303 -36.25 -35.62 17.40
C ILE A 303 -36.40 -34.09 17.34
N GLN A 304 -37.21 -33.53 18.24
CA GLN A 304 -37.43 -32.10 18.34
C GLN A 304 -36.11 -31.35 18.63
N SER A 305 -35.35 -31.83 19.60
CA SER A 305 -34.02 -31.29 19.94
C SER A 305 -33.07 -31.35 18.76
N THR A 306 -33.05 -32.46 18.01
CA THR A 306 -32.25 -32.61 16.79
C THR A 306 -32.62 -31.59 15.73
N PHE A 307 -33.91 -31.37 15.47
CA PHE A 307 -34.37 -30.33 14.54
C PHE A 307 -33.98 -28.92 14.99
N SER A 308 -34.17 -28.62 16.28
CA SER A 308 -33.81 -27.32 16.85
C SER A 308 -32.31 -27.05 16.76
N GLY A 309 -31.48 -28.03 17.13
CA GLY A 309 -30.02 -27.94 17.05
C GLY A 309 -29.52 -27.80 15.61
N ALA A 310 -30.04 -28.60 14.68
CA ALA A 310 -29.72 -28.48 13.26
C ALA A 310 -30.15 -27.11 12.70
N GLY A 311 -31.36 -26.65 13.04
CA GLY A 311 -31.87 -25.35 12.62
C GLY A 311 -31.00 -24.18 13.11
N ALA A 312 -30.54 -24.24 14.35
CA ALA A 312 -29.59 -23.27 14.90
C ALA A 312 -28.23 -23.30 14.18
N GLN A 313 -27.70 -24.48 13.86
CA GLN A 313 -26.46 -24.60 13.08
C GLN A 313 -26.59 -24.01 11.67
N TYR A 314 -27.66 -24.33 10.94
CA TYR A 314 -27.92 -23.78 9.61
C TYR A 314 -28.05 -22.25 9.65
N THR A 315 -28.72 -21.71 10.67
CA THR A 315 -28.84 -20.25 10.88
C THR A 315 -27.47 -19.62 11.16
N SER A 316 -26.64 -20.25 12.00
CA SER A 316 -25.27 -19.76 12.25
C SER A 316 -24.41 -19.79 10.99
N THR A 317 -24.48 -20.87 10.20
CA THR A 317 -23.78 -20.98 8.92
C THR A 317 -24.23 -19.90 7.94
N ALA A 318 -25.54 -19.64 7.86
CA ALA A 318 -26.07 -18.57 7.01
C ALA A 318 -25.47 -17.20 7.38
N ASN A 319 -25.42 -16.86 8.67
CA ASN A 319 -24.84 -15.60 9.14
C ASN A 319 -23.35 -15.47 8.76
N THR A 320 -22.56 -16.54 8.95
CA THR A 320 -21.14 -16.56 8.55
C THR A 320 -20.99 -16.34 7.05
N LEU A 321 -21.78 -17.04 6.23
CA LEU A 321 -21.73 -16.90 4.77
C LEU A 321 -22.16 -15.51 4.29
N THR A 322 -23.19 -14.92 4.91
CA THR A 322 -23.60 -13.53 4.63
C THR A 322 -22.46 -12.55 4.93
N ALA A 323 -21.76 -12.71 6.06
CA ALA A 323 -20.61 -11.87 6.40
C ALA A 323 -19.44 -12.05 5.41
N THR A 324 -19.17 -13.29 4.98
CA THR A 324 -18.17 -13.58 3.95
C THR A 324 -18.53 -12.90 2.62
N SER A 325 -19.79 -13.01 2.17
CA SER A 325 -20.26 -12.34 0.95
C SER A 325 -20.09 -10.82 1.02
N ALA A 326 -20.46 -10.20 2.15
CA ALA A 326 -20.25 -8.77 2.37
C ALA A 326 -18.76 -8.37 2.31
N THR A 327 -17.89 -9.18 2.90
CA THR A 327 -16.43 -8.97 2.87
C THR A 327 -15.89 -9.04 1.45
N LEU A 328 -16.32 -10.02 0.65
CA LEU A 328 -15.93 -10.15 -0.75
C LEU A 328 -16.31 -8.91 -1.58
N ASN A 329 -17.55 -8.41 -1.41
CA ASN A 329 -17.99 -7.17 -2.06
C ASN A 329 -17.20 -5.94 -1.59
N GLY A 330 -16.92 -5.84 -0.29
CA GLY A 330 -16.11 -4.77 0.26
C GLY A 330 -14.69 -4.74 -0.32
N THR A 331 -14.04 -5.90 -0.41
CA THR A 331 -12.73 -6.06 -1.05
C THR A 331 -12.78 -5.72 -2.55
N ALA A 332 -13.82 -6.16 -3.27
CA ALA A 332 -14.00 -5.85 -4.69
C ALA A 332 -13.99 -4.34 -4.95
N GLY A 333 -14.66 -3.56 -4.09
CA GLY A 333 -14.69 -2.10 -4.18
C GLY A 333 -13.34 -1.40 -3.94
N GLN A 334 -12.36 -2.09 -3.35
CA GLN A 334 -11.03 -1.55 -3.07
C GLN A 334 -9.99 -1.88 -4.15
N LEU A 335 -10.29 -2.83 -5.04
CA LEU A 335 -9.38 -3.34 -6.08
C LEU A 335 -9.62 -2.71 -7.46
N GLY A 336 -10.32 -1.58 -7.52
CA GLY A 336 -10.39 -0.78 -8.74
C GLY A 336 -9.06 -0.10 -9.07
N ASP A 337 -8.92 0.30 -10.33
CA ASP A 337 -7.76 1.05 -10.82
C ASP A 337 -7.53 2.34 -10.03
N LYS A 338 -6.26 2.62 -9.74
CA LYS A 338 -5.83 3.82 -9.02
C LYS A 338 -4.71 4.47 -9.81
N GLU A 339 -4.82 5.77 -9.99
CA GLU A 339 -3.79 6.59 -10.60
C GLU A 339 -3.65 7.88 -9.82
N VAL A 340 -2.40 8.29 -9.60
CA VAL A 340 -2.08 9.52 -8.89
C VAL A 340 -1.01 10.26 -9.68
N LYS A 341 -1.26 11.54 -9.92
CA LYS A 341 -0.28 12.50 -10.41
C LYS A 341 -0.26 13.68 -9.44
N THR A 342 0.87 13.86 -8.78
CA THR A 342 1.03 14.91 -7.76
C THR A 342 2.25 15.74 -8.06
N GLU A 343 2.10 17.04 -7.82
CA GLU A 343 3.18 18.01 -7.92
C GLU A 343 3.30 18.75 -6.58
N GLN A 344 4.52 18.84 -6.08
CA GLN A 344 4.86 19.64 -4.92
C GLN A 344 5.90 20.68 -5.32
N THR A 345 5.66 21.92 -4.95
CA THR A 345 6.64 23.00 -5.11
C THR A 345 7.00 23.57 -3.74
N GLY A 346 8.19 24.13 -3.65
CA GLY A 346 8.68 24.79 -2.44
C GLY A 346 9.85 25.70 -2.75
N ALA A 347 10.29 26.44 -1.74
CA ALA A 347 11.54 27.17 -1.81
C ALA A 347 12.12 27.36 -0.40
N GLY A 348 13.44 27.48 -0.32
CA GLY A 348 14.19 27.77 0.89
C GLY A 348 15.38 28.68 0.62
#